data_AF-A0A928Z2V7-F1
#
_entry.id   AF-A0A928Z2V7-F1
#
_cell.length_a   1.000
_cell.length_b   1.000
_cell.length_c   1.000
_cell.angle_alpha   90.00
_cell.angle_beta   90.00
_cell.angle_gamma   90.00
#
_symmetry.space_group_name_H-M   'P 1'
#
loop_
_entity.id
_entity.type
_entity.pdbx_description
1 polymer ?
#
loop_
_entity_poly.entity_id
_entity_poly.type
_entity_poly.pdbx_seq_one_letter_code
_entity_poly.pdbx_strand_id
1 'polypeptide(L)'
;MTSLLGDDAMRAVPYRFVATLAEEYGAIQCCWRESERSFTGFVAEVWFAKPMGDFAQRWASVIGYQIRTRCASEGPGAYVMSIPVALG
;
A
#
# COMPACT_ATOMS: atom_id res chain seq x y z
N MET A 1 -16.03 -27.82 -12.38
CA MET A 1 -15.87 -27.77 -10.91
C MET A 1 -15.29 -26.42 -10.57
N THR A 2 -16.01 -25.71 -9.72
CA THR A 2 -15.91 -24.30 -9.33
C THR A 2 -14.55 -23.93 -8.73
N SER A 3 -13.93 -22.87 -9.24
CA SER A 3 -13.30 -21.84 -8.40
C SER A 3 -13.39 -20.50 -9.15
N LEU A 4 -14.55 -19.84 -9.03
CA LEU A 4 -14.78 -18.48 -9.55
C LEU A 4 -14.44 -17.39 -8.51
N LEU A 5 -13.66 -17.74 -7.48
CA LEU A 5 -13.12 -16.84 -6.45
C LEU A 5 -11.77 -17.38 -5.96
N GLY A 6 -10.81 -17.59 -6.88
CA GLY A 6 -9.53 -18.25 -6.60
C GLY A 6 -8.39 -17.27 -6.32
N ASP A 7 -7.93 -17.24 -5.06
CA ASP A 7 -6.66 -16.70 -4.53
C ASP A 7 -6.39 -15.19 -4.50
N ASP A 8 -6.99 -14.36 -5.36
CA ASP A 8 -6.75 -12.90 -5.38
C ASP A 8 -7.78 -12.09 -4.57
N ALA A 9 -8.57 -12.77 -3.74
CA ALA A 9 -9.44 -12.14 -2.75
C ALA A 9 -8.58 -11.49 -1.65
N MET A 10 -8.08 -10.28 -1.93
CA MET A 10 -7.72 -9.26 -0.94
C MET A 10 -6.92 -9.81 0.26
N ARG A 11 -5.60 -9.97 0.11
CA ARG A 11 -4.66 -9.93 1.25
C ARG A 11 -4.63 -8.52 1.85
N ALA A 12 -5.80 -8.09 2.31
CA ALA A 12 -6.07 -6.79 2.83
C ALA A 12 -5.43 -6.73 4.22
N VAL A 13 -4.39 -5.90 4.36
CA VAL A 13 -3.58 -5.82 5.58
C VAL A 13 -4.21 -4.77 6.50
N PRO A 14 -4.19 -4.91 7.84
CA PRO A 14 -4.71 -3.87 8.71
C PRO A 14 -3.98 -2.54 8.51
N TYR A 15 -4.72 -1.45 8.38
CA TYR A 15 -4.12 -0.12 8.16
C TYR A 15 -3.05 0.24 9.20
N ARG A 16 -3.30 -0.08 10.48
CA ARG A 16 -2.34 0.16 11.58
C ARG A 16 -0.99 -0.51 11.31
N PHE A 17 -0.99 -1.74 10.80
CA PHE A 17 0.25 -2.43 10.43
C PHE A 17 0.97 -1.69 9.30
N VAL A 18 0.24 -1.28 8.25
CA VAL A 18 0.82 -0.54 7.12
C VAL A 18 1.42 0.79 7.59
N ALA A 19 0.70 1.52 8.44
CA ALA A 19 1.13 2.80 8.97
C ALA A 19 2.40 2.67 9.83
N THR A 20 2.45 1.69 10.75
CA THR A 20 3.64 1.45 11.58
C THR A 20 4.85 1.05 10.73
N LEU A 21 4.66 0.13 9.78
CA LEU A 21 5.75 -0.27 8.88
C LEU A 21 6.21 0.91 8.00
N ALA A 22 5.28 1.73 7.50
CA ALA A 22 5.61 2.90 6.71
C ALA A 22 6.43 3.93 7.51
N GLU A 23 6.06 4.17 8.77
CA GLU A 23 6.77 5.06 9.69
C GLU A 23 8.21 4.58 9.95
N GLU A 24 8.41 3.28 10.19
CA GLU A 24 9.75 2.68 10.35
C GLU A 24 10.68 2.94 9.16
N TYR A 25 10.10 3.06 7.96
CA TYR A 25 10.82 3.34 6.72
C TYR A 25 10.85 4.83 6.35
N GLY A 26 10.41 5.72 7.24
CA GLY A 26 10.49 7.17 7.05
C GLY A 26 9.42 7.72 6.10
N ALA A 27 8.22 7.14 6.10
CA ALA A 27 7.07 7.76 5.44
C ALA A 27 6.78 9.13 6.05
N ILE A 28 6.58 10.13 5.20
CA ILE A 28 6.24 11.50 5.63
C ILE A 28 4.75 11.63 5.94
N GLN A 29 3.93 10.76 5.36
CA GLN A 29 2.49 10.72 5.56
C GLN A 29 1.96 9.33 5.23
N CYS A 30 1.01 8.86 6.01
CA CYS A 30 0.18 7.70 5.70
C CYS A 30 -1.27 8.09 5.98
N CYS A 31 -2.15 7.98 4.99
CA CYS A 31 -3.57 8.28 5.15
C CYS A 31 -4.47 7.15 4.66
N TRP A 32 -5.60 6.97 5.35
CA TRP A 32 -6.66 6.06 4.93
C TRP A 32 -7.52 6.77 3.88
N ARG A 33 -7.77 6.12 2.74
CA ARG A 33 -8.64 6.66 1.68
C ARG A 33 -9.51 5.57 1.06
N GLU A 34 -10.75 5.91 0.73
CA GLU A 34 -11.60 5.06 -0.10
C GLU A 34 -11.14 5.10 -1.57
N SER A 35 -11.01 3.94 -2.19
CA SER A 35 -10.60 3.80 -3.58
C SER A 35 -11.80 3.46 -4.45
N GLU A 36 -12.12 4.35 -5.38
CA GLU A 36 -13.24 4.16 -6.33
C GLU A 36 -12.76 3.59 -7.68
N ARG A 37 -11.44 3.55 -7.95
CA ARG A 37 -10.89 3.37 -9.30
C ARG A 37 -10.20 2.04 -9.61
N SER A 38 -9.60 1.38 -8.62
CA SER A 38 -8.67 0.26 -8.89
C SER A 38 -8.95 -1.02 -8.11
N PHE A 39 -9.80 -0.93 -7.09
CA PHE A 39 -10.40 -2.04 -6.36
C PHE A 39 -11.54 -1.41 -5.53
N THR A 40 -12.64 -2.12 -5.34
CA THR A 40 -13.73 -1.65 -4.47
C THR A 40 -13.28 -1.83 -3.02
N GLY A 41 -12.95 -0.74 -2.31
CA GLY A 41 -12.53 -0.81 -0.91
C GLY A 41 -11.63 0.34 -0.45
N PHE A 42 -10.88 0.11 0.62
CA PHE A 42 -10.01 1.11 1.24
C PHE A 42 -8.52 0.87 0.99
N VAL A 43 -7.74 1.95 0.86
CA VAL A 43 -6.27 1.93 0.81
C VAL A 43 -5.67 2.69 1.99
N ALA A 44 -4.46 2.27 2.36
CA ALA A 44 -3.45 3.17 2.89
C ALA A 44 -2.69 3.83 1.73
N GLU A 45 -2.71 5.16 1.67
CA GLU A 45 -1.83 5.94 0.82
C GLU A 45 -0.60 6.38 1.62
N VAL A 46 0.54 5.81 1.25
CA VAL A 46 1.81 6.03 1.91
C VAL A 46 2.68 6.93 1.05
N TRP A 47 3.17 8.02 1.64
CA TRP A 47 3.93 9.06 0.96
C TRP A 47 5.36 9.11 1.46
N PHE A 48 6.30 9.24 0.53
CA PHE A 48 7.72 9.35 0.79
C PHE A 48 8.34 10.53 0.03
N ALA A 49 9.39 11.11 0.62
CA ALA A 49 10.14 12.20 0.00
C ALA A 49 11.07 11.73 -1.15
N LYS A 50 11.38 10.44 -1.22
CA LYS A 50 12.26 9.81 -2.21
C LYS A 50 11.70 8.45 -2.65
N PRO A 51 12.17 7.85 -3.76
CA PRO A 51 11.78 6.49 -4.11
C PRO A 51 12.17 5.53 -2.98
N MET A 52 11.23 4.73 -2.50
CA MET A 52 11.46 3.77 -1.39
C MET A 52 11.38 2.33 -1.89
N GLY A 53 12.37 1.93 -2.68
CA GLY A 53 12.51 0.55 -3.18
C GLY A 53 12.63 -0.47 -2.04
N ASP A 54 13.36 -0.14 -0.98
CA ASP A 54 13.58 -1.03 0.18
C ASP A 54 12.26 -1.34 0.90
N PHE A 55 11.36 -0.36 1.01
CA PHE A 55 10.03 -0.57 1.59
C PHE A 55 9.19 -1.51 0.72
N ALA A 56 9.17 -1.29 -0.61
CA ALA A 56 8.44 -2.17 -1.53
C ALA A 56 9.00 -3.60 -1.55
N GLN A 57 10.32 -3.75 -1.45
CA GLN A 57 10.98 -5.05 -1.36
C GLN A 57 10.67 -5.75 -0.02
N ARG A 58 10.75 -5.02 1.10
CA ARG A 58 10.38 -5.57 2.42
C ARG A 58 8.93 -5.98 2.45
N TRP A 59 8.04 -5.14 1.92
CA TRP A 59 6.63 -5.43 1.80
C TRP A 59 6.40 -6.76 1.07
N ALA A 60 7.01 -6.93 -0.11
CA ALA A 60 6.89 -8.16 -0.88
C ALA A 60 7.41 -9.38 -0.12
N SER A 61 8.49 -9.23 0.65
CA SER A 61 9.03 -10.32 1.49
C SER A 61 8.13 -10.69 2.67
N VAL A 62 7.41 -9.74 3.27
CA VAL A 62 6.59 -9.98 4.47
C VAL A 62 5.16 -10.38 4.11
N ILE A 63 4.58 -9.76 3.08
CA ILE A 63 3.16 -9.90 2.71
C ILE A 63 2.98 -10.81 1.47
N GLY A 64 4.04 -11.04 0.71
CA GLY A 64 4.04 -11.98 -0.41
C GLY A 64 3.42 -11.42 -1.68
N TYR A 65 3.35 -10.10 -1.86
CA TYR A 65 2.99 -9.45 -3.14
C TYR A 65 3.70 -8.12 -3.32
N GLN A 66 3.87 -7.67 -4.57
CA GLN A 66 4.52 -6.39 -4.87
C GLN A 66 3.53 -5.22 -4.85
N ILE A 67 3.97 -4.09 -4.28
CA ILE A 67 3.25 -2.82 -4.33
C ILE A 67 3.90 -1.87 -5.33
N ARG A 68 3.08 -1.12 -6.06
CA ARG A 68 3.57 -0.17 -7.06
C ARG A 68 3.74 1.21 -6.46
N THR A 69 4.91 1.80 -6.67
CA THR A 69 5.17 3.21 -6.34
C THR A 69 4.82 4.09 -7.54
N ARG A 70 4.13 5.21 -7.30
CA ARG A 70 3.84 6.23 -8.29
C ARG A 70 4.52 7.54 -7.89
N CYS A 71 5.02 8.29 -8.87
CA CYS A 71 5.45 9.66 -8.66
C CYS A 71 4.22 10.57 -8.84
N ALA A 72 3.72 11.16 -7.76
CA ALA A 72 2.53 12.01 -7.74
C ALA A 72 2.85 13.51 -7.79
N SER A 73 4.07 13.93 -7.46
CA SER A 73 4.50 15.33 -7.55
C SER A 73 6.02 15.46 -7.76
N GLU A 74 6.50 16.65 -8.13
CA GLU A 74 7.93 16.97 -8.24
C GLU A 74 8.52 17.59 -6.93
N GLY A 75 7.77 17.60 -5.83
CA GLY A 75 8.16 18.19 -4.53
C GLY A 75 8.41 17.15 -3.41
N PRO A 76 8.71 17.59 -2.17
CA PRO A 76 8.77 16.67 -1.02
C PRO A 76 7.41 15.98 -0.84
N GLY A 77 7.38 14.65 -0.86
CA GLY A 77 6.15 13.86 -1.03
C GLY A 77 5.86 13.49 -2.49
N ALA A 78 6.91 13.32 -3.29
CA ALA A 78 6.79 12.92 -4.68
C ALA A 78 6.28 11.50 -4.86
N TYR A 79 6.53 10.58 -3.92
CA TYR A 79 6.31 9.14 -4.16
C TYR A 79 5.19 8.60 -3.30
N VAL A 80 4.13 8.11 -3.94
CA VAL A 80 2.95 7.53 -3.30
C VAL A 80 2.82 6.05 -3.63
N MET A 81 2.49 5.26 -2.61
CA MET A 81 2.08 3.86 -2.75
C MET A 81 0.65 3.71 -2.25
N SER A 82 -0.19 3.04 -3.03
CA SER A 82 -1.58 2.75 -2.65
C SER A 82 -1.68 1.27 -2.30
N ILE A 83 -1.88 0.97 -1.02
CA ILE A 83 -1.87 -0.38 -0.47
C ILE A 83 -3.28 -0.75 -0.03
N PRO A 84 -3.91 -1.80 -0.57
CA PRO A 84 -5.22 -2.25 -0.12
C PRO A 84 -5.21 -2.65 1.36
N VAL A 85 -6.18 -2.15 2.13
CA VAL A 85 -6.31 -2.46 3.57
C VAL A 85 -7.64 -3.14 3.88
N ALA A 86 -7.65 -3.98 4.91
CA ALA A 86 -8.87 -4.60 5.42
C ALA A 86 -9.63 -3.59 6.28
N LEU A 87 -10.96 -3.61 6.16
CA LEU A 87 -11.81 -3.09 7.24
C LEU A 87 -11.64 -4.02 8.44
N GLY A 88 -11.03 -3.52 9.50
CA GLY A 88 -11.03 -4.15 10.81
C GLY A 88 -12.28 -3.76 11.59
#